data_AF-A0A397CKV7-F1
#
_entry.id   AF-A0A397CKV7-F1
#
_cell.length_a   1.000
_cell.length_b   1.000
_cell.length_c   1.000
_cell.angle_alpha   90.00
_cell.angle_beta   90.00
_cell.angle_gamma   90.00
#
_symmetry.space_group_name_H-M   'P 1'
#
loop_
_entity.id
_entity.type
_entity.pdbx_description
1 polymer ?
#
loop_
_entity_poly.entity_id
_entity_poly.type
_entity_poly.pdbx_seq_one_letter_code
_entity_poly.pdbx_strand_id
1 'polypeptide(L)'
;MGRHLVEDIHVSFRRGFEMLVKKGEMHREVNFLQHHHNIEDHSWFPRLKQLHPKSRSAVDILQRDHRKLIELESRMASGDYDALVEFVERLMDHLNREEMLSVLWLLEDTGALQAKLGLLQ
;
A
#
# COMPACT_ATOMS: atom_id res chain seq x y z
N MET A 1 -6.45 -12.33 4.54
CA MET A 1 -5.33 -11.38 4.65
C MET A 1 -5.58 -10.15 3.76
N GLY A 2 -5.74 -10.29 2.44
CA GLY A 2 -5.95 -9.13 1.55
C GLY A 2 -7.21 -8.28 1.83
N ARG A 3 -8.31 -8.90 2.26
CA ARG A 3 -9.52 -8.16 2.70
C ARG A 3 -9.26 -7.21 3.88
N HIS A 4 -8.48 -7.65 4.87
CA HIS A 4 -8.12 -6.85 6.05
C HIS A 4 -7.16 -5.70 5.70
N LEU A 5 -6.27 -5.91 4.72
CA LEU A 5 -5.38 -4.89 4.19
C LEU A 5 -6.18 -3.73 3.54
N VAL A 6 -7.12 -4.09 2.66
CA VAL A 6 -7.89 -3.11 1.89
C VAL A 6 -9.03 -2.47 2.69
N GLU A 7 -9.83 -3.26 3.40
CA GLU A 7 -11.06 -2.78 4.04
C GLU A 7 -10.80 -2.05 5.37
N ASP A 8 -9.72 -2.40 6.09
CA ASP A 8 -9.45 -1.87 7.42
C ASP A 8 -8.22 -0.95 7.44
N ILE A 9 -7.06 -1.44 6.99
CA ILE A 9 -5.79 -0.72 7.12
C ILE A 9 -5.72 0.48 6.16
N HIS A 10 -5.96 0.27 4.86
CA HIS A 10 -5.90 1.35 3.87
C HIS A 10 -6.97 2.41 4.09
N VAL A 11 -8.19 2.00 4.47
CA VAL A 11 -9.27 2.94 4.84
C VAL A 11 -8.85 3.80 6.03
N SER A 12 -8.17 3.23 7.03
CA SER A 12 -7.63 3.99 8.17
C SER A 12 -6.62 5.03 7.71
N PHE A 13 -5.67 4.67 6.84
CA PHE A 13 -4.69 5.62 6.31
C PHE A 13 -5.34 6.76 5.53
N ARG A 14 -6.28 6.47 4.63
CA ARG A 14 -7.00 7.49 3.87
C ARG A 14 -7.65 8.53 4.80
N ARG A 15 -8.38 8.06 5.81
CA ARG A 15 -9.03 8.94 6.80
C ARG A 15 -8.03 9.70 7.65
N GLY A 16 -6.98 9.04 8.13
CA GLY A 16 -5.93 9.63 8.96
C GLY A 16 -5.22 10.77 8.24
N PHE A 17 -4.74 10.52 7.02
CA PHE A 17 -3.99 11.48 6.22
C PHE A 17 -4.86 12.62 5.66
N GLU A 18 -6.13 12.37 5.31
CA GLU A 18 -7.09 13.44 4.97
C GLU A 18 -7.36 14.40 6.15
N MET A 19 -7.44 13.88 7.38
CA MET A 19 -7.58 14.71 8.58
C MET A 19 -6.29 15.45 8.93
N LEU A 20 -5.15 14.89 8.56
CA LEU A 20 -3.83 15.43 8.82
C LEU A 20 -3.60 16.76 8.09
N VAL A 21 -4.01 16.85 6.82
CA VAL A 21 -4.05 18.11 6.05
C VAL A 21 -4.88 19.19 6.77
N LYS A 22 -5.88 18.79 7.56
CA LYS A 22 -6.80 19.70 8.27
C LYS A 22 -6.34 20.09 9.68
N LYS A 23 -5.49 19.28 10.34
CA LYS A 23 -5.22 19.41 11.80
C LYS A 23 -3.74 19.40 12.19
N GLY A 24 -2.80 19.00 11.32
CA GLY A 24 -1.36 19.13 11.54
C GLY A 24 -0.69 18.12 12.50
N GLU A 25 -1.38 17.06 12.94
CA GLU A 25 -0.80 16.05 13.85
C GLU A 25 -0.15 14.88 13.08
N MET A 26 1.15 15.00 12.79
CA MET A 26 1.89 14.12 11.86
C MET A 26 2.34 12.76 12.43
N HIS A 27 2.86 12.73 13.65
CA HIS A 27 3.81 11.66 14.03
C HIS A 27 3.20 10.26 14.18
N ARG A 28 1.94 10.13 14.58
CA ARG A 28 1.36 8.82 14.86
C ARG A 28 1.04 8.05 13.56
N GLU A 29 0.40 8.71 12.60
CA GLU A 29 -0.03 8.10 11.34
C GLU A 29 1.18 7.68 10.49
N VAL A 30 2.21 8.52 10.46
CA VAL A 30 3.47 8.25 9.74
C VAL A 30 4.19 7.01 10.27
N ASN A 31 4.29 6.86 11.60
CA ASN A 31 4.93 5.68 12.20
C ASN A 31 4.17 4.37 11.88
N PHE A 32 2.83 4.41 11.90
CA PHE A 32 2.02 3.25 11.57
C PHE A 32 2.15 2.88 10.08
N LEU A 33 2.20 3.89 9.20
CA LEU A 33 2.42 3.70 7.77
C LEU A 33 3.80 3.11 7.45
N GLN A 34 4.86 3.61 8.11
CA GLN A 34 6.20 3.04 7.95
C GLN A 34 6.26 1.56 8.38
N HIS A 35 5.61 1.21 9.49
CA HIS A 35 5.55 -0.18 9.93
C HIS A 35 4.85 -1.08 8.91
N HIS A 36 3.74 -0.61 8.35
CA HIS A 36 2.98 -1.30 7.31
C HIS A 36 3.83 -1.53 6.03
N HIS A 37 4.43 -0.47 5.47
CA HIS A 37 5.29 -0.59 4.29
C HIS A 37 6.50 -1.50 4.54
N ASN A 38 7.06 -1.50 5.76
CA ASN A 38 8.16 -2.40 6.11
C ASN A 38 7.74 -3.88 6.05
N ILE A 39 6.54 -4.22 6.52
CA ILE A 39 6.01 -5.59 6.40
C ILE A 39 5.87 -5.96 4.92
N GLU A 40 5.37 -5.03 4.10
CA GLU A 40 5.19 -5.26 2.68
C GLU A 40 6.51 -5.51 1.95
N ASP A 41 7.48 -4.62 2.12
CA ASP A 41 8.77 -4.70 1.46
C ASP A 41 9.58 -5.94 1.84
N HIS A 42 9.50 -6.37 3.10
CA HIS A 42 10.33 -7.46 3.61
C HIS A 42 9.65 -8.82 3.57
N SER A 43 8.32 -8.86 3.52
CA SER A 43 7.55 -10.12 3.59
C SER A 43 6.60 -10.30 2.43
N TRP A 44 5.66 -9.38 2.23
CA TRP A 44 4.57 -9.56 1.27
C TRP A 44 5.05 -9.48 -0.19
N PHE A 45 5.71 -8.39 -0.56
CA PHE A 45 6.19 -8.15 -1.92
C PHE A 45 7.19 -9.20 -2.42
N PRO A 46 8.19 -9.63 -1.62
CA PRO A 46 9.04 -10.76 -2.01
C PRO A 46 8.24 -12.03 -2.29
N ARG A 47 7.25 -12.33 -1.44
CA ARG A 47 6.39 -13.51 -1.62
C ARG A 47 5.53 -13.40 -2.88
N LEU A 48 4.96 -12.23 -3.15
CA LEU A 48 4.15 -11.96 -4.33
C LEU A 48 4.96 -12.12 -5.63
N LYS A 49 6.21 -11.61 -5.64
CA LYS A 49 7.15 -11.79 -6.76
C LYS A 49 7.54 -13.25 -7.02
N GLN A 50 7.56 -14.09 -5.98
CA GLN A 50 7.83 -15.52 -6.10
C GLN A 50 6.62 -16.29 -6.65
N LEU A 51 5.43 -16.03 -6.11
CA LEU A 51 4.20 -16.72 -6.49
C LEU A 51 3.70 -16.29 -7.88
N HIS A 52 3.82 -15.01 -8.21
CA HIS A 52 3.34 -14.44 -9.46
C HIS A 52 4.46 -13.64 -10.13
N PRO A 53 5.37 -14.27 -10.89
CA PRO A 53 6.50 -13.58 -11.53
C PRO A 53 6.10 -12.41 -12.45
N LYS A 54 4.87 -12.44 -13.00
CA LYS A 54 4.30 -11.35 -13.80
C LYS A 54 4.03 -10.07 -12.99
N SER A 55 3.91 -10.17 -11.67
CA SER A 55 3.68 -9.03 -10.78
C SER A 55 4.94 -8.18 -10.55
N ARG A 56 6.13 -8.68 -10.90
CA ARG A 56 7.42 -8.05 -10.53
C ARG A 56 7.48 -6.57 -10.87
N SER A 57 7.10 -6.17 -12.08
CA SER A 57 7.13 -4.77 -12.49
C SER A 57 6.17 -3.89 -11.68
N ALA A 58 4.96 -4.38 -11.40
CA ALA A 58 3.99 -3.67 -10.58
C ALA A 58 4.48 -3.53 -9.14
N VAL A 59 5.04 -4.60 -8.57
CA VAL A 59 5.63 -4.55 -7.22
C VAL A 59 6.83 -3.60 -7.18
N ASP A 60 7.70 -3.60 -8.19
CA ASP A 60 8.85 -2.67 -8.25
C ASP A 60 8.41 -1.19 -8.27
N ILE A 61 7.23 -0.89 -8.82
CA ILE A 61 6.62 0.44 -8.75
C ILE A 61 6.16 0.75 -7.32
N LEU A 62 5.45 -0.16 -6.65
CA LEU A 62 5.01 0.04 -5.27
C LEU A 62 6.19 0.28 -4.32
N GLN A 63 7.28 -0.50 -4.46
CA GLN A 63 8.50 -0.28 -3.67
C GLN A 63 9.19 1.05 -3.96
N ARG A 64 9.04 1.57 -5.19
CA ARG A 64 9.54 2.90 -5.54
C ARG A 64 8.69 4.00 -4.90
N ASP A 65 7.38 3.80 -4.85
CA ASP A 65 6.46 4.69 -4.16
C ASP A 65 6.82 4.79 -2.67
N HIS A 66 7.10 3.66 -1.99
CA HIS A 66 7.55 3.64 -0.59
C HIS A 66 8.79 4.52 -0.37
N ARG A 67 9.82 4.37 -1.22
CA ARG A 67 11.03 5.21 -1.14
C ARG A 67 10.70 6.69 -1.31
N LYS A 68 9.77 7.03 -2.21
CA LYS A 68 9.39 8.41 -2.42
C LYS A 68 8.64 8.99 -1.22
N LEU A 69 7.77 8.21 -0.59
CA LEU A 69 7.06 8.61 0.62
C LEU A 69 8.03 8.86 1.79
N ILE A 70 9.08 8.03 1.94
CA ILE A 70 10.15 8.24 2.94
C ILE A 70 10.90 9.56 2.69
N GLU A 71 11.24 9.87 1.43
CA GLU A 71 11.88 11.16 1.08
C GLU A 71 11.00 12.36 1.47
N LEU A 72 9.69 12.25 1.20
CA LEU A 72 8.72 13.32 1.48
C LEU A 72 8.49 13.49 2.99
N GLU A 73 8.47 12.39 3.75
CA GLU A 73 8.37 12.43 5.21
C GLU A 73 9.49 13.26 5.84
N SER A 74 10.73 13.08 5.38
CA SER A 74 11.88 13.87 5.87
C SER A 74 11.69 15.37 5.63
N ARG A 75 11.06 15.76 4.51
CA ARG A 75 10.77 17.17 4.20
C ARG A 75 9.61 17.69 5.06
N MET A 76 8.56 16.89 5.22
CA MET A 76 7.42 17.23 6.07
C MET A 76 7.84 17.44 7.54
N ALA A 77 8.79 16.65 8.04
CA ALA A 77 9.35 16.80 9.38
C ALA A 77 10.04 18.17 9.60
N SER A 78 10.47 18.84 8.51
CA SER A 78 11.04 20.19 8.54
C SER A 78 10.00 21.31 8.36
N GLY A 79 8.70 20.97 8.27
CA GLY A 79 7.60 21.92 8.10
C GLY A 79 7.28 22.29 6.65
N ASP A 80 7.81 21.55 5.67
CA ASP A 80 7.50 21.73 4.24
C ASP A 80 6.06 21.29 3.95
N TYR A 81 5.15 22.26 3.80
CA TYR A 81 3.73 22.01 3.50
C TYR A 81 3.51 21.44 2.11
N ASP A 82 4.30 21.84 1.11
CA ASP A 82 4.18 21.30 -0.25
C ASP A 82 4.56 19.82 -0.27
N ALA A 83 5.55 19.42 0.54
CA ALA A 83 5.87 18.01 0.75
C ALA A 83 4.73 17.23 1.41
N LEU A 84 3.98 17.83 2.35
CA LEU A 84 2.80 17.20 2.95
C LEU A 84 1.70 16.96 1.91
N VAL A 85 1.43 17.95 1.07
CA VAL A 85 0.43 17.82 0.00
C VAL A 85 0.86 16.72 -0.99
N GLU A 86 2.10 16.75 -1.47
CA GLU A 86 2.62 15.72 -2.38
C GLU A 86 2.58 14.34 -1.72
N PHE A 87 2.94 14.22 -0.43
CA PHE A 87 2.90 12.95 0.29
C PHE A 87 1.51 12.35 0.31
N VAL A 88 0.49 13.14 0.62
CA VAL A 88 -0.90 12.66 0.70
C VAL A 88 -1.39 12.20 -0.67
N GLU A 89 -1.14 12.99 -1.72
CA GLU A 89 -1.51 12.62 -3.09
C GLU A 89 -0.84 11.31 -3.52
N ARG A 90 0.49 11.21 -3.31
CA ARG A 90 1.28 10.01 -3.63
C ARG A 90 0.80 8.79 -2.86
N LEU A 91 0.46 8.96 -1.59
CA LEU A 91 -0.05 7.89 -0.74
C LEU A 91 -1.40 7.38 -1.27
N MET A 92 -2.35 8.27 -1.59
CA MET A 92 -3.65 7.84 -2.13
C MET A 92 -3.49 7.03 -3.41
N ASP A 93 -2.62 7.49 -4.30
CA ASP A 93 -2.27 6.85 -5.55
C ASP A 93 -1.60 5.49 -5.36
N HIS A 94 -0.68 5.40 -4.39
CA HIS A 94 0.00 4.17 -4.02
C HIS A 94 -0.99 3.12 -3.51
N LEU A 95 -1.84 3.49 -2.54
CA LEU A 95 -2.86 2.60 -1.97
C LEU A 95 -3.81 2.08 -3.06
N ASN A 96 -4.24 2.94 -3.99
CA ASN A 96 -5.08 2.53 -5.14
C ASN A 96 -4.39 1.47 -6.01
N ARG A 97 -3.11 1.66 -6.34
CA ARG A 97 -2.35 0.70 -7.16
C ARG A 97 -2.14 -0.61 -6.43
N GLU A 98 -1.83 -0.57 -5.15
CA GLU A 98 -1.65 -1.76 -4.33
C GLU A 98 -2.95 -2.55 -4.19
N GLU A 99 -4.08 -1.87 -3.99
CA GLU A 99 -5.40 -2.50 -3.93
C GLU A 99 -5.74 -3.18 -5.25
N MET A 100 -5.53 -2.51 -6.39
CA MET A 100 -5.74 -3.11 -7.71
C MET A 100 -4.90 -4.37 -7.91
N LEU A 101 -3.62 -4.32 -7.52
CA LEU A 101 -2.74 -5.46 -7.60
C LEU A 101 -3.25 -6.59 -6.69
N SER A 102 -3.54 -6.30 -5.43
CA SER A 102 -3.98 -7.28 -4.44
C SER A 102 -5.31 -7.93 -4.79
N VAL A 103 -6.28 -7.18 -5.32
CA VAL A 103 -7.58 -7.71 -5.76
C VAL A 103 -7.43 -8.67 -6.94
N LEU A 104 -6.63 -8.32 -7.95
CA LEU A 104 -6.39 -9.19 -9.11
C LEU A 104 -5.86 -10.56 -8.67
N TRP A 105 -4.92 -10.60 -7.74
CA TRP A 105 -4.33 -11.87 -7.30
C TRP A 105 -5.20 -12.64 -6.31
N LEU A 106 -5.98 -11.96 -5.46
CA LEU A 106 -7.01 -12.63 -4.64
C LEU A 106 -8.03 -13.36 -5.54
N LEU A 107 -8.40 -12.77 -6.67
CA LEU A 107 -9.30 -13.39 -7.64
C LEU A 107 -8.64 -14.55 -8.37
N GLU A 108 -7.37 -14.43 -8.78
CA GLU A 108 -6.63 -15.54 -9.40
C GLU A 108 -6.45 -16.73 -8.46
N ASP A 109 -6.08 -16.51 -7.19
CA ASP A 109 -5.94 -17.58 -6.20
C ASP A 109 -7.29 -18.24 -5.91
N THR A 110 -8.38 -17.48 -5.88
CA THR A 110 -9.74 -18.01 -5.72
C THR A 110 -10.15 -18.85 -6.93
N GLY A 111 -9.86 -18.38 -8.15
CA GLY A 111 -10.12 -19.14 -9.38
C GLY A 111 -9.30 -20.42 -9.45
N ALA A 112 -8.01 -20.37 -9.11
CA ALA A 112 -7.15 -21.55 -9.05
C ALA A 112 -7.61 -22.55 -7.97
N LEU A 113 -8.10 -22.06 -6.83
CA LEU A 113 -8.67 -22.90 -5.77
C LEU A 113 -9.99 -23.53 -6.20
N GLN A 114 -10.90 -22.76 -6.82
CA GLN A 114 -12.16 -23.26 -7.34
C GLN A 114 -11.94 -24.31 -8.44
N ALA A 115 -10.97 -24.10 -9.33
CA ALA A 115 -10.59 -25.07 -10.35
C ALA A 115 -10.03 -26.37 -9.73
N LYS A 116 -9.16 -26.25 -8.71
CA LYS A 116 -8.65 -27.42 -7.95
C LYS A 116 -9.74 -28.20 -7.21
N LEU A 117 -10.80 -27.51 -6.78
CA LEU A 117 -11.94 -28.12 -6.09
C LEU A 117 -13.04 -28.60 -7.07
N GLY A 118 -12.85 -28.44 -8.39
CA GLY A 118 -13.83 -28.84 -9.40
C GLY A 118 -15.11 -28.01 -9.40
N LEU A 119 -15.05 -26.77 -8.89
CA LEU A 119 -16.18 -25.85 -8.73
C LEU A 119 -16.32 -24.85 -9.90
N LEU A 120 -15.36 -24.82 -10.81
CA LEU A 120 -15.48 -24.12 -12.10
C LEU A 120 -15.79 -25.17 -13.17
N GLN A 121 -16.99 -25.06 -13.78
CA GLN A 121 -17.39 -25.82 -14.96
C GLN A 121 -16.93 -25.14 -16.24
#